data_AF-A0A5C7K7R7-F1
#
_entry.id   AF-A0A5C7K7R7-F1
#
_cell.length_a   1.000
_cell.length_b   1.000
_cell.length_c   1.000
_cell.angle_alpha   90.00
_cell.angle_beta   90.00
_cell.angle_gamma   90.00
#
_symmetry.space_group_name_H-M   'P 1'
#
loop_
_entity.id
_entity.type
_entity.pdbx_description
1 polymer ?
#
loop_
_entity_poly.entity_id
_entity_poly.type
_entity_poly.pdbx_seq_one_letter_code
_entity_poly.pdbx_strand_id
1 'polypeptide(L)'
;MSELMTPLPDDCKSAAAVLNRDCACVSLDHRALEQALGGEAFYRDLRETRPHLFSDSVVFVGRRHLAQMAELVAVIEELVALPAWQEHVLGWAPVSARRPCAARGVFLGYDFHLGDDGPKLIEINTNAGGGLLNARLATAQRACCAPIAALMSRPGDIEGAFTAMFREEWRL
;
A
#
# COMPACT_ATOMS: atom_id res chain seq x y z
N MET A 1 7.82 15.59 -34.00
CA MET A 1 7.28 16.35 -32.85
C MET A 1 8.19 16.04 -31.67
N SER A 2 8.88 17.06 -31.17
CA SER A 2 10.02 16.98 -30.25
C SER A 2 9.73 16.12 -29.01
N GLU A 3 10.48 15.04 -28.85
CA GLU A 3 10.68 14.35 -27.57
C GLU A 3 11.37 15.33 -26.61
N LEU A 4 10.60 16.11 -25.86
CA LEU A 4 11.08 16.75 -24.64
C LEU A 4 10.68 15.86 -23.47
N MET A 5 11.28 14.67 -23.39
CA MET A 5 11.37 13.98 -22.10
C MET A 5 12.43 14.72 -21.31
N THR A 6 12.01 15.59 -20.39
CA THR A 6 12.90 16.10 -19.33
C THR A 6 13.61 14.89 -18.72
N PRO A 7 14.96 14.83 -18.75
CA PRO A 7 15.67 13.73 -18.13
C PRO A 7 15.27 13.68 -16.66
N LEU A 8 14.90 12.48 -16.17
CA LEU A 8 14.56 12.31 -14.78
C LEU A 8 15.79 12.61 -13.92
N PRO A 9 15.65 13.37 -12.82
CA PRO A 9 16.72 13.56 -11.85
C PRO A 9 17.27 12.21 -11.34
N ASP A 10 18.56 12.19 -10.96
CA ASP A 10 19.24 11.00 -10.45
C ASP A 10 18.71 10.56 -9.07
N ASP A 11 18.06 11.46 -8.32
CA ASP A 11 17.45 11.14 -7.04
C ASP A 11 15.98 10.69 -7.21
N CYS A 12 15.62 9.60 -6.52
CA CYS A 12 14.32 8.98 -6.70
C CYS A 12 13.13 9.84 -6.22
N LYS A 13 13.37 10.82 -5.34
CA LYS A 13 12.32 11.71 -4.82
C LYS A 13 11.94 12.72 -5.90
N SER A 14 12.92 13.43 -6.44
CA SER A 14 12.70 14.43 -7.48
C SER A 14 12.21 13.79 -8.77
N ALA A 15 12.72 12.61 -9.14
CA ALA A 15 12.18 11.84 -10.26
C ALA A 15 10.70 11.50 -10.07
N ALA A 16 10.31 11.00 -8.90
CA ALA A 16 8.91 10.74 -8.59
C ALA A 16 8.07 12.03 -8.61
N ALA A 17 8.58 13.15 -8.10
CA ALA A 17 7.88 14.43 -8.10
C ALA A 17 7.64 14.97 -9.53
N VAL A 18 8.64 14.87 -10.41
CA VAL A 18 8.50 15.22 -11.83
C VAL A 18 7.44 14.35 -12.49
N LEU A 19 7.49 13.03 -12.29
CA LEU A 19 6.49 12.11 -12.84
C LEU A 19 5.08 12.39 -12.31
N ASN A 20 4.92 12.62 -11.01
CA ASN A 20 3.62 12.92 -10.39
C ASN A 20 3.02 14.25 -10.87
N ARG A 21 3.84 15.22 -11.26
CA ARG A 21 3.40 16.51 -11.78
C ARG A 21 3.12 16.48 -13.27
N ASP A 22 3.98 15.83 -14.05
CA ASP A 22 4.03 15.98 -15.50
C ASP A 22 3.42 14.77 -16.25
N CYS A 23 3.20 13.65 -15.59
CA CYS A 23 2.57 12.47 -16.20
C CYS A 23 1.03 12.59 -16.17
N ALA A 24 0.42 12.81 -17.34
CA ALA A 24 -1.03 12.88 -17.50
C ALA A 24 -1.69 11.51 -17.79
N CYS A 25 -1.09 10.42 -17.32
CA CYS A 25 -1.55 9.07 -17.68
C CYS A 25 -2.81 8.64 -16.92
N VAL A 26 -3.83 8.24 -17.69
CA VAL A 26 -4.98 7.49 -17.20
C VAL A 26 -4.68 6.00 -17.27
N SER A 27 -4.40 5.40 -16.11
CA SER A 27 -4.00 3.99 -15.98
C SER A 27 -5.13 3.08 -15.55
N LEU A 28 -6.22 3.61 -14.98
CA LEU A 28 -7.32 2.79 -14.53
C LEU A 28 -8.18 2.29 -15.70
N ASP A 29 -8.37 0.98 -15.77
CA ASP A 29 -9.36 0.36 -16.63
C ASP A 29 -10.66 0.11 -15.87
N HIS A 30 -11.64 1.00 -16.04
CA HIS A 30 -12.93 0.91 -15.35
C HIS A 30 -13.69 -0.39 -15.66
N ARG A 31 -13.53 -0.96 -16.86
CA ARG A 31 -14.20 -2.22 -17.22
C ARG A 31 -13.54 -3.40 -16.50
N ALA A 32 -12.21 -3.41 -16.44
CA ALA A 32 -11.48 -4.42 -15.68
C ALA A 32 -11.77 -4.30 -14.17
N LEU A 33 -11.85 -3.08 -13.65
CA LEU A 33 -12.19 -2.83 -12.24
C LEU A 33 -13.62 -3.29 -11.91
N GLU A 34 -14.59 -2.99 -12.78
CA GLU A 34 -15.98 -3.48 -12.64
C GLU A 34 -16.03 -5.00 -12.54
N GLN A 35 -15.31 -5.69 -13.44
CA GLN A 35 -15.22 -7.16 -13.44
C GLN A 35 -14.56 -7.68 -12.16
N ALA A 36 -13.47 -7.03 -11.72
CA ALA A 36 -12.73 -7.41 -10.52
C ALA A 36 -13.55 -7.19 -9.23
N LEU A 37 -14.45 -6.21 -9.21
CA LEU A 37 -15.31 -5.91 -8.06
C LEU A 37 -16.62 -6.71 -8.02
N GLY A 38 -16.91 -7.53 -9.04
CA GLY A 38 -18.02 -8.47 -9.01
C GLY A 38 -19.30 -8.00 -9.70
N GLY A 39 -19.25 -6.98 -10.57
CA GLY A 39 -20.30 -6.70 -11.55
C GLY A 39 -20.83 -5.26 -11.61
N GLU A 40 -21.55 -4.98 -12.70
CA GLU A 40 -21.98 -3.64 -13.13
C GLU A 40 -22.83 -2.91 -12.08
N ALA A 41 -23.81 -3.59 -11.47
CA ALA A 41 -24.72 -2.94 -10.53
C ALA A 41 -24.00 -2.37 -9.31
N PHE A 42 -23.08 -3.15 -8.73
CA PHE A 42 -22.27 -2.72 -7.60
C PHE A 42 -21.31 -1.59 -8.01
N TYR A 43 -20.66 -1.74 -9.15
CA TYR A 43 -19.72 -0.74 -9.63
C TYR A 43 -20.37 0.62 -9.93
N ARG A 44 -21.59 0.59 -10.49
CA ARG A 44 -22.39 1.79 -10.75
C ARG A 44 -22.74 2.51 -9.45
N ASP A 45 -23.32 1.81 -8.48
CA ASP A 45 -23.63 2.37 -7.16
C ASP A 45 -22.37 2.94 -6.48
N LEU A 46 -21.25 2.25 -6.58
CA LEU A 46 -19.98 2.70 -6.03
C LEU A 46 -19.52 4.03 -6.65
N ARG A 47 -19.64 4.19 -7.97
CA ARG A 47 -19.27 5.43 -8.66
C ARG A 47 -20.24 6.57 -8.38
N GLU A 48 -21.52 6.29 -8.19
CA GLU A 48 -22.52 7.30 -7.85
C GLU A 48 -22.35 7.80 -6.41
N THR A 49 -22.14 6.89 -5.47
CA THR A 49 -22.06 7.21 -4.04
C THR A 49 -20.65 7.62 -3.60
N ARG A 50 -19.61 7.12 -4.26
CA ARG A 50 -18.19 7.33 -3.91
C ARG A 50 -17.35 7.58 -5.17
N PRO A 51 -17.62 8.67 -5.93
CA PRO A 51 -16.99 8.93 -7.23
C PRO A 51 -15.46 9.07 -7.18
N HIS A 52 -14.88 9.31 -6.01
CA HIS A 52 -13.44 9.52 -5.81
C HIS A 52 -12.76 8.37 -5.06
N LEU A 53 -13.43 7.21 -4.91
CA LEU A 53 -12.85 6.06 -4.22
C LEU A 53 -11.60 5.50 -4.93
N PHE A 54 -11.60 5.54 -6.27
CA PHE A 54 -10.47 5.10 -7.08
C PHE A 54 -10.01 6.24 -7.98
N SER A 55 -8.71 6.52 -7.97
CA SER A 55 -8.08 7.48 -8.87
C SER A 55 -7.86 6.86 -10.24
N ASP A 56 -8.15 7.62 -11.30
CA ASP A 56 -7.87 7.25 -12.69
C ASP A 56 -6.38 7.30 -13.03
N SER A 57 -5.60 8.01 -12.20
CA SER A 57 -4.16 8.21 -12.36
C SER A 57 -3.36 7.46 -11.29
N VAL A 58 -2.14 7.06 -11.65
CA VAL A 58 -1.15 6.49 -10.72
C VAL A 58 -0.34 7.57 -10.03
N VAL A 59 0.19 7.22 -8.85
CA VAL A 59 1.22 8.00 -8.15
C VAL A 59 2.53 7.20 -8.16
N PHE A 60 3.62 7.89 -8.48
CA PHE A 60 4.96 7.36 -8.47
C PHE A 60 5.59 7.54 -7.09
N VAL A 61 6.19 6.46 -6.59
CA VAL A 61 6.96 6.45 -5.35
C VAL A 61 8.36 5.93 -5.65
N GLY A 62 9.39 6.66 -5.19
CA GLY A 62 10.77 6.28 -5.38
C GLY A 62 11.11 4.95 -4.66
N ARG A 63 11.82 4.04 -5.33
CA ARG A 63 12.17 2.72 -4.78
C ARG A 63 12.92 2.80 -3.44
N ARG A 64 13.80 3.78 -3.28
CA ARG A 64 14.50 4.00 -2.00
C ARG A 64 13.53 4.37 -0.88
N HIS A 65 12.49 5.16 -1.15
CA HIS A 65 11.47 5.47 -0.14
C HIS A 65 10.68 4.21 0.25
N LEU A 66 10.30 3.36 -0.72
CA LEU A 66 9.65 2.09 -0.42
C LEU A 66 10.55 1.19 0.45
N ALA A 67 11.84 1.12 0.15
CA ALA A 67 12.81 0.38 0.96
C ALA A 67 12.90 0.94 2.40
N GLN A 68 12.98 2.25 2.56
CA GLN A 68 13.00 2.91 3.87
C GLN A 68 11.72 2.64 4.69
N MET A 69 10.55 2.61 4.05
CA MET A 69 9.30 2.21 4.72
C MET A 69 9.37 0.77 5.21
N ALA A 70 9.81 -0.16 4.35
CA ALA A 70 9.94 -1.56 4.69
C ALA A 70 10.95 -1.81 5.82
N GLU A 71 12.11 -1.12 5.79
CA GLU A 71 13.11 -1.17 6.85
C GLU A 71 12.55 -0.65 8.19
N LEU A 72 11.81 0.46 8.18
CA LEU A 72 11.19 0.97 9.40
C LEU A 72 10.17 -0.01 9.98
N VAL A 73 9.33 -0.61 9.14
CA VAL A 73 8.37 -1.63 9.58
C VAL A 73 9.10 -2.82 10.21
N ALA A 74 10.17 -3.32 9.58
CA ALA A 74 10.97 -4.41 10.13
C ALA A 74 11.56 -4.06 11.51
N VAL A 75 12.13 -2.85 11.66
CA VAL A 75 12.67 -2.38 12.95
C VAL A 75 11.59 -2.28 14.02
N ILE A 76 10.38 -1.81 13.68
CA ILE A 76 9.26 -1.76 14.62
C ILE A 76 8.90 -3.18 15.07
N GLU A 77 8.75 -4.12 14.14
CA GLU A 77 8.43 -5.52 14.43
C GLU A 77 9.49 -6.19 15.32
N GLU A 78 10.78 -5.88 15.10
CA GLU A 78 11.87 -6.35 15.98
C GLU A 78 11.78 -5.73 17.38
N LEU A 79 11.54 -4.42 17.48
CA LEU A 79 11.46 -3.70 18.76
C LEU A 79 10.30 -4.21 19.63
N VAL A 80 9.11 -4.40 19.06
CA VAL A 80 7.93 -4.87 19.84
C VAL A 80 8.06 -6.33 20.30
N ALA A 81 8.97 -7.10 19.68
CA ALA A 81 9.29 -8.46 20.10
C ALA A 81 10.29 -8.50 21.28
N LEU A 82 10.95 -7.39 21.63
CA LEU A 82 11.92 -7.38 22.73
C LEU A 82 11.24 -7.54 24.10
N PRO A 83 11.71 -8.46 24.97
CA PRO A 83 11.14 -8.64 26.30
C PRO A 83 11.13 -7.35 27.13
N ALA A 84 12.23 -6.58 27.09
CA ALA A 84 12.32 -5.32 27.82
C ALA A 84 11.29 -4.28 27.35
N TRP A 85 10.98 -4.23 26.04
CA TRP A 85 9.93 -3.36 25.51
C TRP A 85 8.56 -3.82 26.01
N GLN A 86 8.28 -5.12 25.94
CA GLN A 86 7.00 -5.70 26.35
C GLN A 86 6.75 -5.49 27.85
N GLU A 87 7.76 -5.76 28.69
CA GLU A 87 7.70 -5.51 30.13
C GLU A 87 7.41 -4.03 30.44
N HIS A 88 8.08 -3.12 29.72
CA HIS A 88 7.87 -1.69 29.90
C HIS A 88 6.44 -1.26 29.56
N VAL A 89 5.91 -1.66 28.39
CA VAL A 89 4.56 -1.28 27.96
C VAL A 89 3.48 -1.98 28.79
N LEU A 90 3.65 -3.27 29.10
CA LEU A 90 2.70 -4.03 29.92
C LEU A 90 2.68 -3.58 31.39
N GLY A 91 3.74 -2.91 31.86
CA GLY A 91 3.84 -2.33 33.19
C GLY A 91 2.71 -1.35 33.51
N TRP A 92 2.26 -0.58 32.51
CA TRP A 92 1.16 0.38 32.63
C TRP A 92 -0.11 -0.02 31.83
N ALA A 93 -0.08 -1.12 31.09
CA ALA A 93 -1.24 -1.65 30.38
C ALA A 93 -2.30 -2.26 31.32
N PRO A 94 -3.59 -2.29 30.92
CA PRO A 94 -4.64 -2.96 31.68
C PRO A 94 -4.37 -4.47 31.81
N VAL A 95 -4.93 -5.09 32.85
CA VAL A 95 -4.75 -6.53 33.13
C VAL A 95 -5.17 -7.40 31.94
N SER A 96 -6.17 -6.98 31.17
CA SER A 96 -6.62 -7.69 29.96
C SER A 96 -5.54 -7.78 28.87
N ALA A 97 -4.63 -6.81 28.78
CA ALA A 97 -3.54 -6.79 27.79
C ALA A 97 -2.35 -7.68 28.18
N ARG A 98 -2.28 -8.16 29.43
CA ARG A 98 -1.20 -9.03 29.92
C ARG A 98 -1.42 -10.51 29.57
N ARG A 99 -2.50 -10.83 28.85
CA ARG A 99 -2.77 -12.18 28.38
C ARG A 99 -1.74 -12.53 27.30
N PRO A 100 -0.98 -13.63 27.44
CA PRO A 100 -0.11 -14.10 26.37
C PRO A 100 -0.93 -14.32 25.09
N CYS A 101 -0.43 -13.80 23.97
CA CYS A 101 -1.02 -13.99 22.65
C CYS A 101 0.09 -14.46 21.71
N ALA A 102 -0.07 -15.66 21.13
CA ALA A 102 0.87 -16.17 20.14
C ALA A 102 0.68 -15.52 18.76
N ALA A 103 -0.54 -15.05 18.47
CA ALA A 103 -0.85 -14.32 17.25
C ALA A 103 -0.17 -12.95 17.25
N ARG A 104 0.43 -12.61 16.11
CA ARG A 104 1.17 -11.36 15.91
C ARG A 104 0.27 -10.17 15.60
N GLY A 105 -1.01 -10.43 15.31
CA GLY A 105 -1.94 -9.41 14.84
C GLY A 105 -1.97 -9.43 13.34
N VAL A 106 -2.86 -10.26 12.79
CA VAL A 106 -3.01 -10.39 11.35
C VAL A 106 -3.47 -9.08 10.72
N PHE A 107 -2.91 -8.76 9.55
CA PHE A 107 -3.39 -7.68 8.69
C PHE A 107 -3.23 -6.26 9.30
N LEU A 108 -2.03 -5.99 9.83
CA LEU A 108 -1.63 -4.63 10.23
C LEU A 108 -1.43 -3.73 9.00
N GLY A 109 -1.70 -2.44 9.19
CA GLY A 109 -1.39 -1.37 8.23
C GLY A 109 -0.37 -0.41 8.81
N TYR A 110 0.57 0.04 7.98
CA TYR A 110 1.56 1.05 8.34
C TYR A 110 1.46 2.19 7.34
N ASP A 111 0.94 3.33 7.78
CA ASP A 111 0.66 4.45 6.90
C ASP A 111 1.77 5.47 6.97
N PHE A 112 2.21 5.91 5.79
CA PHE A 112 3.33 6.83 5.63
C PHE A 112 2.90 8.08 4.89
N HIS A 113 3.37 9.22 5.39
CA HIS A 113 3.38 10.46 4.63
C HIS A 113 4.76 10.65 3.97
N LEU A 114 4.77 10.93 2.67
CA LEU A 114 5.99 11.25 1.92
C LEU A 114 6.23 12.76 1.95
N GLY A 115 7.08 13.20 2.89
CA GLY A 115 7.48 14.60 3.03
C GLY A 115 8.84 14.90 2.39
N ASP A 116 9.34 16.12 2.63
CA ASP A 116 10.60 16.56 2.06
C ASP A 116 11.81 15.75 2.53
N ASP A 117 11.77 15.29 3.78
CA ASP A 117 12.81 14.47 4.40
C ASP A 117 12.59 12.96 4.20
N GLY A 118 11.73 12.57 3.25
CA GLY A 118 11.39 11.18 2.95
C GLY A 118 10.16 10.66 3.72
N PRO A 119 9.96 9.32 3.74
CA PRO A 119 8.80 8.71 4.37
C PRO A 119 8.79 8.91 5.89
N LYS A 120 7.64 9.31 6.42
CA LYS A 120 7.37 9.42 7.86
C LYS A 120 6.15 8.58 8.19
N LEU A 121 6.30 7.66 9.14
CA LEU A 121 5.18 6.89 9.67
C LEU A 121 4.21 7.84 10.37
N ILE A 122 2.93 7.76 10.04
CA ILE A 122 1.87 8.57 10.64
C ILE A 122 0.88 7.74 11.47
N GLU A 123 0.72 6.45 11.14
CA GLU A 123 -0.21 5.58 11.84
C GLU A 123 0.19 4.09 11.73
N ILE A 124 -0.09 3.33 12.78
CA ILE A 124 -0.08 1.86 12.77
C ILE A 124 -1.52 1.40 13.02
N ASN A 125 -2.13 0.77 12.02
CA ASN A 125 -3.49 0.26 12.04
C ASN A 125 -3.48 -1.23 12.43
N THR A 126 -4.10 -1.59 13.56
CA THR A 126 -4.16 -2.98 14.04
C THR A 126 -5.37 -3.77 13.54
N ASN A 127 -6.17 -3.17 12.65
CA ASN A 127 -7.35 -3.75 12.01
C ASN A 127 -7.55 -3.16 10.60
N ALA A 128 -6.51 -3.17 9.77
CA ALA A 128 -6.50 -2.42 8.53
C ALA A 128 -7.61 -2.87 7.55
N GLY A 129 -8.30 -1.88 6.97
CA GLY A 129 -9.32 -2.09 5.94
C GLY A 129 -8.78 -1.92 4.51
N GLY A 130 -9.63 -2.15 3.52
CA GLY A 130 -9.37 -1.74 2.13
C GLY A 130 -8.37 -2.58 1.32
N GLY A 131 -7.61 -3.49 1.94
CA GLY A 131 -6.60 -4.27 1.21
C GLY A 131 -7.16 -5.10 0.06
N LEU A 132 -8.36 -5.68 0.18
CA LEU A 132 -9.01 -6.39 -0.93
C LEU A 132 -9.36 -5.44 -2.09
N LEU A 133 -9.84 -4.22 -1.80
CA LEU A 133 -10.11 -3.21 -2.82
C LEU A 133 -8.82 -2.83 -3.56
N ASN A 134 -7.71 -2.67 -2.84
CA ASN A 134 -6.40 -2.41 -3.43
C ASN A 134 -5.88 -3.60 -4.28
N ALA A 135 -6.14 -4.84 -3.85
CA ALA A 135 -5.80 -6.04 -4.63
C ALA A 135 -6.58 -6.07 -5.96
N ARG A 136 -7.89 -5.79 -5.93
CA ARG A 136 -8.72 -5.68 -7.15
C ARG A 136 -8.33 -4.48 -8.01
N LEU A 137 -7.97 -3.35 -7.40
CA LEU A 137 -7.47 -2.19 -8.14
C LEU A 137 -6.19 -2.52 -8.89
N ALA A 138 -5.26 -3.25 -8.25
CA ALA A 138 -3.98 -3.63 -8.86
C ALA A 138 -4.14 -4.45 -10.14
N THR A 139 -5.18 -5.30 -10.24
CA THR A 139 -5.47 -6.08 -11.45
C THR A 139 -6.14 -5.25 -12.56
N ALA A 140 -6.70 -4.09 -12.22
CA ALA A 140 -7.38 -3.18 -13.16
C ALA A 140 -6.49 -2.03 -13.65
N GLN A 141 -5.22 -1.97 -13.24
CA GLN A 141 -4.26 -1.01 -13.75
C GLN A 141 -3.68 -1.46 -15.09
N ARG A 142 -3.67 -0.57 -16.08
CA ARG A 142 -3.03 -0.76 -17.38
C ARG A 142 -1.97 0.31 -17.63
N ALA A 143 -0.97 -0.04 -18.42
CA ALA A 143 0.01 0.93 -18.87
C ALA A 143 -0.60 1.83 -19.95
N CYS A 144 -0.57 3.14 -19.72
CA CYS A 144 -0.98 4.16 -20.70
C CYS A 144 0.02 4.30 -21.87
N CYS A 145 1.31 3.99 -21.64
CA CYS A 145 2.39 4.15 -22.61
C CYS A 145 3.60 3.25 -22.27
N ALA A 146 4.56 3.13 -23.19
CA ALA A 146 5.73 2.28 -23.05
C ALA A 146 6.61 2.57 -21.80
N PRO A 147 6.93 3.84 -21.47
CA PRO A 147 7.67 4.14 -20.23
C PRO A 147 6.96 3.65 -18.97
N ILE A 148 5.64 3.85 -18.87
CA ILE A 148 4.85 3.37 -17.74
C ILE A 148 4.78 1.85 -17.73
N ALA A 149 4.66 1.19 -18.88
CA ALA A 149 4.70 -0.26 -18.97
C ALA A 149 6.01 -0.84 -18.41
N ALA A 150 7.14 -0.15 -18.57
CA ALA A 150 8.43 -0.55 -18.03
C ALA A 150 8.54 -0.36 -16.50
N LEU A 151 7.78 0.58 -15.93
CA LEU A 151 7.77 0.87 -14.49
C LEU A 151 6.74 0.03 -13.72
N MET A 152 5.65 -0.37 -14.37
CA MET A 152 4.58 -1.14 -13.76
C MET A 152 5.03 -2.56 -13.42
N SER A 153 4.77 -2.97 -12.17
CA SER A 153 4.94 -4.37 -11.75
C SER A 153 3.66 -5.14 -12.02
N ARG A 154 3.78 -6.41 -12.44
CA ARG A 154 2.62 -7.29 -12.52
C ARG A 154 2.14 -7.64 -11.11
N PRO A 155 0.84 -7.52 -10.81
CA PRO A 155 0.33 -7.94 -9.52
C PRO A 155 0.54 -9.46 -9.35
N GLY A 156 1.08 -9.87 -8.20
CA GLY A 156 1.10 -11.26 -7.79
C GLY A 156 -0.25 -11.71 -7.24
N ASP A 157 -0.30 -12.89 -6.62
CA ASP A 157 -1.49 -13.38 -5.90
C ASP A 157 -1.63 -12.72 -4.52
N ILE A 158 -2.06 -11.44 -4.53
CA ILE A 158 -2.20 -10.62 -3.32
C ILE A 158 -3.28 -11.21 -2.39
N GLU A 159 -4.41 -11.66 -2.93
CA GLU A 159 -5.50 -12.22 -2.13
C GLU A 159 -5.13 -13.57 -1.50
N GLY A 160 -4.39 -14.40 -2.25
CA GLY A 160 -3.81 -15.63 -1.73
C GLY A 160 -2.82 -15.35 -0.60
N ALA A 161 -1.97 -14.33 -0.75
CA ALA A 161 -1.03 -13.91 0.30
C ALA A 161 -1.76 -13.44 1.57
N PHE A 162 -2.83 -12.65 1.43
CA PHE A 162 -3.67 -12.27 2.57
C PHE A 162 -4.27 -13.49 3.26
N THR A 163 -4.91 -14.37 2.50
CA THR A 163 -5.53 -15.60 3.02
C THR A 163 -4.51 -16.51 3.72
N ALA A 164 -3.30 -16.63 3.15
CA ALA A 164 -2.22 -17.40 3.73
C ALA A 164 -1.81 -16.84 5.11
N MET A 165 -1.71 -15.51 5.24
CA MET A 165 -1.39 -14.85 6.50
C MET A 165 -2.43 -15.15 7.59
N PHE A 166 -3.73 -15.07 7.29
CA PHE A 166 -4.79 -15.45 8.23
C PHE A 166 -4.73 -16.93 8.63
N ARG A 167 -4.45 -17.83 7.68
CA ARG A 167 -4.33 -19.26 7.96
C ARG A 167 -3.12 -19.59 8.83
N GLU A 168 -2.04 -18.85 8.67
CA GLU A 168 -0.83 -19.06 9.46
C GLU A 168 -1.05 -18.65 10.91
N GLU A 169 -1.60 -17.46 11.17
CA GLU A 169 -1.91 -17.03 12.54
C GLU A 169 -2.98 -17.91 13.21
N TRP A 170 -3.94 -18.44 12.45
CA TRP A 170 -4.95 -19.35 13.00
C TRP A 170 -4.37 -20.68 13.53
N ARG A 171 -3.15 -21.06 13.13
CA ARG A 171 -2.49 -22.30 13.56
C ARG A 171 -1.63 -22.15 14.83
N LEU A 172 -1.38 -20.91 15.26
CA LEU A 172 -0.59 -20.58 16.46
C LEU A 172 -1.41 -20.75 17.74
#